data_AF-A0A2G6MTY6-F1
#
_entry.id   AF-A0A2G6MTY6-F1
#
_cell.length_a   1.000
_cell.length_b   1.000
_cell.length_c   1.000
_cell.angle_alpha   90.00
_cell.angle_beta   90.00
_cell.angle_gamma   90.00
#
_symmetry.space_group_name_H-M   'P 1'
#
loop_
_entity.id
_entity.type
_entity.pdbx_description
1 polymer ?
#
loop_
_entity_poly.entity_id
_entity_poly.type
_entity_poly.pdbx_seq_one_letter_code
_entity_poly.pdbx_strand_id
1 'polypeptide(L)' 'MSCKKAIGVAKEMKNRFGEKISLNIFTTDSEEARKYDFRSATNVLFESDLIPLEISLDEQKMTDFLSEKLS' A
#
# COMPACT_ATOMS: atom_id res chain seq x y z
N MET A 1 -7.81 11.13 7.97
CA MET A 1 -6.33 11.19 8.07
C MET A 1 -5.62 9.89 7.67
N SER A 2 -6.34 8.81 7.33
CA SER A 2 -5.79 7.50 6.93
C SER A 2 -4.90 7.56 5.68
N CYS A 3 -5.30 8.28 4.63
CA CYS A 3 -4.53 8.37 3.38
C CYS A 3 -3.09 8.88 3.59
N LYS A 4 -2.92 9.99 4.32
CA LYS A 4 -1.57 10.54 4.61
C LYS A 4 -0.70 9.54 5.39
N LYS A 5 -1.30 8.80 6.33
CA LYS A 5 -0.60 7.78 7.11
C LYS A 5 -0.21 6.57 6.26
N ALA A 6 -1.13 6.06 5.43
CA ALA A 6 -0.87 4.96 4.50
C ALA A 6 0.25 5.30 3.53
N ILE A 7 0.25 6.52 2.98
CA ILE A 7 1.33 7.02 2.12
C ILE A 7 2.67 7.06 2.87
N GLY A 8 2.66 7.51 4.13
CA GLY A 8 3.85 7.52 4.99
C GLY A 8 4.44 6.12 5.16
N VAL A 9 3.61 5.16 5.56
CA VAL A 9 4.02 3.75 5.71
C VAL A 9 4.54 3.19 4.38
N ALA A 10 3.83 3.42 3.27
CA ALA A 10 4.24 2.91 1.96
C ALA A 10 5.61 3.47 1.50
N LYS A 11 5.89 4.74 1.75
CA LYS A 11 7.21 5.34 1.49
C LYS A 11 8.30 4.72 2.34
N GLU A 12 8.02 4.47 3.62
CA GLU A 12 8.97 3.80 4.51
C GLU A 12 9.25 2.37 4.05
N MET A 13 8.23 1.62 3.62
CA MET A 13 8.44 0.29 3.02
C MET A 13 9.30 0.37 1.76
N LYS A 14 9.10 1.38 0.92
CA LYS A 14 9.94 1.59 -0.27
C LYS A 14 11.39 1.89 0.11
N ASN A 15 11.64 2.62 1.18
CA ASN A 15 12.99 2.84 1.69
C ASN A 15 13.63 1.54 2.22
N ARG A 16 12.88 0.74 2.99
CA ARG A 16 13.37 -0.51 3.60
C ARG A 16 13.64 -1.62 2.60
N PHE A 17 12.71 -1.86 1.67
CA PHE A 17 12.80 -2.95 0.70
C PHE A 17 13.44 -2.51 -0.63
N GLY A 18 13.68 -1.22 -0.82
CA GLY A 18 14.44 -0.67 -1.93
C GLY A 18 13.89 -1.08 -3.29
N GLU A 19 14.73 -1.75 -4.08
CA GLU A 19 14.37 -2.21 -5.43
C GLU A 19 13.44 -3.42 -5.46
N LYS A 20 13.27 -4.13 -4.34
CA LYS A 20 12.38 -5.30 -4.26
C LYS A 20 10.90 -4.96 -4.44
N ILE A 21 10.52 -3.70 -4.21
CA ILE A 21 9.14 -3.24 -4.39
C ILE A 21 9.08 -2.01 -5.28
N SER A 22 8.05 -1.89 -6.11
CA SER A 22 7.73 -0.66 -6.81
C SER A 22 6.57 0.04 -6.12
N LEU A 23 6.71 1.34 -5.83
CA LEU A 23 5.67 2.12 -5.16
C LEU A 23 5.05 3.11 -6.15
N ASN A 24 3.74 2.95 -6.37
CA ASN A 24 2.94 3.90 -7.13
C ASN A 24 1.81 4.43 -6.23
N ILE A 25 1.54 5.73 -6.31
CA ILE A 25 0.48 6.39 -5.55
C ILE A 25 -0.42 7.10 -6.55
N PHE A 26 -1.69 6.68 -6.58
CA PHE A 26 -2.71 7.22 -7.47
C PHE A 26 -3.86 7.82 -6.67
N THR A 27 -4.62 8.71 -7.30
CA THR A 27 -5.90 9.19 -6.80
C THR A 27 -7.01 8.22 -7.23
N THR A 28 -8.13 8.18 -6.50
CA THR A 28 -9.21 7.20 -6.75
C THR A 28 -9.90 7.36 -8.11
N ASP A 29 -9.76 8.53 -8.74
CA ASP A 29 -10.28 8.89 -10.05
C ASP A 29 -9.32 8.58 -11.22
N SER A 30 -8.12 8.06 -10.92
CA SER A 30 -7.14 7.70 -11.95
C SER A 30 -7.57 6.48 -12.77
N GLU A 31 -7.06 6.34 -13.99
CA GLU A 31 -7.36 5.20 -14.87
C GLU A 31 -6.93 3.87 -14.22
N GLU A 32 -5.84 3.86 -13.46
CA GLU A 32 -5.32 2.69 -12.72
C GLU A 32 -6.26 2.24 -11.61
N ALA A 33 -7.00 3.17 -11.01
CA ALA A 33 -7.97 2.91 -9.95
C ALA A 33 -9.34 2.43 -10.49
N ARG A 34 -9.72 2.83 -11.72
CA ARG A 34 -11.04 2.50 -12.31
C ARG A 34 -11.36 1.01 -12.40
N LYS A 35 -10.34 0.17 -12.52
CA LYS A 35 -10.52 -1.29 -12.55
C LYS A 35 -10.89 -1.90 -11.19
N TYR A 36 -10.85 -1.12 -10.12
CA TYR A 36 -11.19 -1.54 -8.77
C TYR A 36 -12.43 -0.80 -8.27
N ASP A 37 -13.39 -1.54 -7.71
CA ASP A 37 -14.59 -0.98 -7.06
C ASP A 37 -14.26 -0.52 -5.63
N PHE A 38 -13.41 0.49 -5.50
CA PHE A 38 -12.97 0.99 -4.20
C PHE A 38 -14.11 1.67 -3.43
N ARG A 39 -14.50 1.08 -2.30
CA ARG A 39 -15.53 1.63 -1.41
C ARG A 39 -15.01 2.62 -0.37
N SER A 40 -13.69 2.75 -0.28
CA SER A 40 -13.01 3.58 0.70
C SER A 40 -12.11 4.61 0.02
N ALA A 41 -11.82 5.71 0.73
CA ALA A 41 -10.90 6.74 0.24
C ALA A 41 -9.42 6.35 0.41
N THR A 42 -9.09 5.21 1.02
CA THR A 42 -7.70 4.78 1.25
C THR A 42 -7.59 3.29 0.98
N ASN A 43 -7.02 2.95 -0.17
CA ASN A 43 -6.84 1.57 -0.60
C ASN A 43 -5.36 1.38 -0.88
N VAL A 44 -4.79 0.30 -0.34
CA VAL A 44 -3.40 -0.09 -0.56
C VAL A 44 -3.44 -1.50 -1.12
N LEU A 45 -2.68 -1.71 -2.19
CA LEU A 45 -2.65 -2.97 -2.90
C LEU A 45 -1.21 -3.47 -2.98
N PHE A 46 -1.04 -4.78 -2.93
CA PHE A 46 0.20 -5.47 -3.23
C PHE A 46 -0.08 -6.49 -4.33
N GLU A 47 0.65 -6.43 -5.43
CA GLU A 47 0.45 -7.29 -6.60
C GLU A 47 -0.99 -7.33 -7.14
N SER A 48 -1.72 -6.22 -7.04
CA SER A 48 -3.16 -6.07 -7.39
C SER A 48 -4.16 -6.60 -6.37
N ASP A 49 -3.71 -7.16 -5.25
CA ASP A 49 -4.56 -7.61 -4.15
C ASP A 49 -4.68 -6.54 -3.06
N LEU A 50 -5.90 -6.35 -2.56
CA LEU A 50 -6.19 -5.39 -1.49
C LEU A 50 -5.60 -5.85 -0.16
N ILE A 51 -4.82 -4.97 0.47
CA ILE A 51 -4.30 -5.18 1.82
C ILE A 51 -5.30 -4.58 2.83
N PRO A 52 -5.59 -5.28 3.94
CA PRO A 52 -6.36 -4.72 5.05
C PRO A 52 -5.79 -3.39 5.54
N LEU A 53 -6.66 -2.41 5.75
CA LEU A 53 -6.27 -1.06 6.17
C LEU A 53 -5.46 -1.05 7.48
N GLU A 54 -5.75 -1.97 8.40
CA GLU A 54 -5.01 -2.12 9.66
C GLU A 54 -3.55 -2.50 9.48
N ILE A 55 -3.21 -3.20 8.39
CA ILE A 55 -1.83 -3.52 8.00
C ILE A 55 -1.25 -2.30 7.29
N SER A 56 -1.98 -1.71 6.35
CA SER A 56 -1.51 -0.57 5.55
C SER A 56 -1.24 0.71 6.35
N LEU A 57 -1.80 0.83 7.56
CA LEU A 57 -1.63 1.98 8.46
C LEU A 57 -0.62 1.72 9.58
N ASP A 58 -0.02 0.53 9.65
CA ASP A 58 0.93 0.14 10.68
C ASP A 58 2.24 -0.31 10.06
N GLU A 59 3.33 0.37 10.42
CA GLU A 59 4.64 0.15 9.82
C GLU A 59 5.20 -1.23 10.11
N GLN A 60 4.99 -1.74 11.34
CA GLN A 60 5.51 -3.06 11.72
C GLN A 60 4.71 -4.15 11.02
N LYS A 61 3.37 -4.08 11.05
CA LYS A 61 2.53 -5.07 10.37
C LYS A 61 2.80 -5.12 8.86
N MET A 62 2.98 -3.96 8.23
CA MET A 62 3.31 -3.90 6.81
C MET A 62 4.71 -4.46 6.53
N THR A 63 5.68 -4.23 7.41
CA THR A 63 7.03 -4.82 7.30
C THR A 63 6.96 -6.34 7.37
N ASP A 64 6.23 -6.90 8.34
CA ASP A 64 6.09 -8.34 8.54
C ASP A 64 5.39 -8.98 7.32
N PHE A 65 4.30 -8.36 6.85
CA PHE A 65 3.56 -8.78 5.66
C PHE A 65 4.45 -8.84 4.42
N LEU A 66 5.20 -7.77 4.14
CA LEU A 66 6.09 -7.72 2.97
C LEU A 66 7.29 -8.66 3.11
N SER A 67 7.82 -8.84 4.31
CA SER A 67 8.93 -9.78 4.55
C SER A 67 8.53 -11.21 4.22
N GLU A 68 7.30 -11.61 4.57
CA GLU A 68 6.77 -12.94 4.22
C GLU A 68 6.59 -13.12 2.70
N LYS A 69 6.16 -12.06 2.00
CA LYS A 69 5.87 -12.11 0.55
C LYS A 69 7.09 -11.96 -0.35
N LEU A 70 8.12 -11.25 0.10
CA LEU A 70 9.35 -10.97 -0.65
C LEU A 70 10.50 -11.92 -0.30
N SER A 71 10.23 -12.95 0.49
CA SER A 71 11.17 -14.01 0.87
C SER A 71 11.50 -14.95 -0.28
#